data_AF-M0JIP9-F1
#
_entry.id   AF-M0JIP9-F1
#
_cell.length_a   1.000
_cell.length_b   1.000
_cell.length_c   1.000
_cell.angle_alpha   90.00
_cell.angle_beta   90.00
_cell.angle_gamma   90.00
#
_symmetry.space_group_name_H-M   'P 1'
#
loop_
_entity.id
_entity.type
_entity.pdbx_description
1 polymer ?
#
loop_
_entity_poly.entity_id
_entity_poly.type
_entity_poly.pdbx_seq_one_letter_code
_entity_poly.pdbx_strand_id
1 'polypeptide(L)'
;MRVADARFLFFQLNIWLCLLSAAMVGVSGLAMGVDPRSIGSGLLLAPLLFYFIYVEDRRGGTAEDEINQPHRTRLVRRYQRGLFVTELLALVGYELVVCLLVFQAGTATASDLLFAQIPLVVLGSYGWLKRYPTLDSIGVGFTWAFVAVFSVVAATPLQYSLDGAAVFFGWFLITAAGVESRNIQDISGDTHANKTTLAGYLGPRTASVFVRLLKAGGVAVFLAVSGPLVAGLVVCYLLSLSVFRHLTRLHRRGPSSETSQSTARG
;
A
#
# COMPACT_ATOMS: atom_id res chain seq x y z
N MET A 1 17.13 -17.81 2.07
CA MET A 1 16.25 -17.41 3.19
C MET A 1 15.52 -18.65 3.69
N ARG A 2 15.36 -18.85 5.01
CA ARG A 2 14.56 -19.99 5.52
C ARG A 2 13.08 -19.77 5.20
N VAL A 3 12.33 -20.84 4.90
CA VAL A 3 10.89 -20.74 4.52
C VAL A 3 10.05 -20.06 5.61
N ALA A 4 10.31 -20.38 6.89
CA ALA A 4 9.63 -19.75 8.02
C ALA A 4 9.89 -18.22 8.09
N ASP A 5 11.15 -17.81 7.88
CA ASP A 5 11.54 -16.40 7.85
C ASP A 5 10.91 -15.67 6.66
N ALA A 6 10.86 -16.32 5.49
CA ALA A 6 10.23 -15.77 4.28
C ALA A 6 8.72 -15.55 4.49
N ARG A 7 8.03 -16.53 5.08
CA ARG A 7 6.60 -16.41 5.42
C ARG A 7 6.38 -15.29 6.44
N PHE A 8 7.22 -15.19 7.47
CA PHE A 8 7.12 -14.12 8.45
C PHE A 8 7.32 -12.75 7.80
N LEU A 9 8.37 -12.57 6.99
CA LEU A 9 8.63 -11.33 6.27
C LEU A 9 7.52 -10.98 5.27
N PHE A 10 6.93 -11.97 4.59
CA PHE A 10 5.77 -11.75 3.71
C PHE A 10 4.62 -11.03 4.43
N PHE A 11 4.28 -11.47 5.64
CA PHE A 11 3.24 -10.83 6.45
C PHE A 11 3.71 -9.50 7.05
N GLN A 12 4.90 -9.47 7.66
CA GLN A 12 5.35 -8.31 8.45
C GLN A 12 5.91 -7.15 7.62
N LEU A 13 6.31 -7.39 6.36
CA LEU A 13 6.59 -6.35 5.38
C LEU A 13 5.34 -5.95 4.59
N ASN A 14 4.20 -6.61 4.83
CA ASN A 14 2.93 -6.42 4.12
C ASN A 14 3.03 -6.68 2.60
N ILE A 15 3.84 -7.66 2.17
CA ILE A 15 4.02 -8.00 0.74
C ILE A 15 2.69 -8.43 0.09
N TRP A 16 1.77 -8.97 0.88
CA TRP A 16 0.40 -9.28 0.42
C TRP A 16 -0.36 -8.04 -0.10
N LEU A 17 -0.02 -6.82 0.35
CA LEU A 17 -0.60 -5.59 -0.21
C LEU A 17 -0.14 -5.34 -1.65
N CYS A 18 1.09 -5.73 -2.00
CA CYS A 18 1.58 -5.66 -3.37
C CYS A 18 0.71 -6.52 -4.29
N LEU A 19 0.36 -7.74 -3.85
CA LEU A 19 -0.53 -8.62 -4.61
C LEU A 19 -1.93 -8.04 -4.75
N LEU A 20 -2.49 -7.49 -3.67
CA LEU A 20 -3.82 -6.88 -3.71
C LEU A 20 -3.86 -5.57 -4.51
N SER A 21 -2.72 -4.90 -4.70
CA SER A 21 -2.65 -3.71 -5.56
C SER A 21 -2.95 -4.04 -7.03
N ALA A 22 -2.66 -5.26 -7.51
CA ALA A 22 -3.08 -5.69 -8.85
C ALA A 22 -4.62 -5.76 -8.96
N ALA A 23 -5.30 -6.24 -7.92
CA ALA A 23 -6.76 -6.22 -7.86
C ALA A 23 -7.30 -4.78 -7.84
N MET A 24 -6.61 -3.85 -7.16
CA MET A 24 -6.95 -2.42 -7.17
C MET A 24 -6.88 -1.82 -8.59
N VAL A 25 -5.85 -2.17 -9.37
CA VAL A 25 -5.74 -1.79 -10.79
C VAL A 25 -6.87 -2.41 -11.63
N GLY A 26 -7.13 -3.71 -11.47
CA GLY A 26 -8.19 -4.40 -12.23
C GLY A 26 -9.59 -3.84 -11.94
N VAL A 27 -9.89 -3.54 -10.67
CA VAL A 27 -11.15 -2.89 -10.27
C VAL A 27 -11.24 -1.46 -10.81
N SER A 28 -10.12 -0.73 -10.86
CA SER A 28 -10.07 0.60 -11.50
C SER A 28 -10.38 0.52 -12.99
N GLY A 29 -9.84 -0.48 -13.69
CA GLY A 29 -10.15 -0.73 -15.10
C GLY A 29 -11.64 -0.97 -15.32
N LEU A 30 -12.24 -1.89 -14.56
CA LEU A 30 -13.69 -2.15 -14.63
C LEU A 30 -14.51 -0.89 -14.32
N ALA A 31 -14.10 -0.11 -13.32
CA ALA A 31 -14.77 1.12 -12.95
C ALA A 31 -14.74 2.19 -14.07
N MET A 32 -13.68 2.17 -14.87
CA MET A 32 -13.43 3.06 -16.00
C MET A 32 -13.90 2.46 -17.35
N GLY A 33 -14.64 1.35 -17.34
CA GLY A 33 -15.19 0.71 -18.54
C GLY A 33 -14.16 -0.09 -19.37
N VAL A 34 -13.01 -0.41 -18.80
CA VAL A 34 -11.92 -1.16 -19.45
C VAL A 34 -11.99 -2.64 -19.06
N ASP A 35 -11.90 -3.55 -20.04
CA ASP A 35 -11.72 -4.98 -19.77
C ASP A 35 -10.34 -5.21 -19.09
N PRO A 36 -10.29 -5.82 -17.89
CA PRO A 36 -9.04 -6.12 -17.19
C PRO A 36 -8.00 -6.87 -18.03
N ARG A 37 -8.43 -7.68 -19.01
CA ARG A 37 -7.52 -8.39 -19.92
C ARG A 37 -6.72 -7.42 -20.80
N SER A 38 -7.31 -6.29 -21.15
CA SER A 38 -6.70 -5.25 -21.99
C SER A 38 -5.64 -4.43 -21.24
N ILE A 39 -5.66 -4.44 -19.90
CA ILE A 39 -4.63 -3.77 -19.07
C ILE A 39 -3.28 -4.49 -19.20
N GLY A 40 -3.28 -5.81 -19.45
CA GLY A 40 -2.06 -6.58 -19.71
C GLY A 40 -0.99 -6.42 -18.63
N SER A 41 0.21 -6.01 -19.05
CA SER A 41 1.35 -5.76 -18.15
C SER A 41 1.16 -4.58 -17.20
N GLY A 42 0.19 -3.69 -17.45
CA GLY A 42 -0.18 -2.61 -16.52
C GLY A 42 -0.59 -3.10 -15.13
N LEU A 43 -1.10 -4.34 -15.02
CA LEU A 43 -1.39 -4.98 -13.74
C LEU A 43 -0.15 -5.20 -12.85
N LEU A 44 1.05 -5.17 -13.43
CA LEU A 44 2.31 -5.36 -12.71
C LEU A 44 2.90 -4.05 -12.14
N LEU A 45 2.46 -2.89 -12.63
CA LEU A 45 2.99 -1.59 -12.19
C LEU A 45 2.82 -1.39 -10.68
N ALA A 46 1.59 -1.53 -10.17
CA ALA A 46 1.32 -1.34 -8.75
C ALA A 46 2.04 -2.36 -7.85
N PRO A 47 2.02 -3.68 -8.12
CA PRO A 47 2.73 -4.66 -7.31
C PRO A 47 4.24 -4.43 -7.24
N LEU A 48 4.88 -4.14 -8.37
CA LEU A 48 6.33 -3.93 -8.45
C LEU A 48 6.75 -2.68 -7.67
N LEU A 49 6.05 -1.57 -7.91
CA LEU A 49 6.33 -0.30 -7.24
C LEU A 49 6.11 -0.38 -5.74
N PHE A 50 4.98 -0.93 -5.28
CA PHE A 50 4.73 -1.06 -3.84
C PHE A 50 5.63 -2.08 -3.17
N TYR A 51 6.08 -3.10 -3.88
CA TYR A 51 7.11 -4.00 -3.36
C TYR A 51 8.41 -3.25 -3.09
N PHE A 52 8.88 -2.47 -4.08
CA PHE A 52 10.05 -1.62 -3.91
C PHE A 52 9.89 -0.67 -2.71
N ILE A 53 8.79 0.12 -2.69
CA ILE A 53 8.51 1.08 -1.61
C ILE A 53 8.51 0.41 -0.23
N TYR A 54 7.82 -0.73 -0.07
CA TYR A 54 7.72 -1.38 1.24
C TYR A 54 9.01 -2.05 1.69
N VAL A 55 9.80 -2.61 0.78
CA VAL A 55 11.07 -3.23 1.13
C VAL A 55 12.11 -2.15 1.48
N GLU A 56 12.14 -1.05 0.71
CA GLU A 56 13.03 0.09 0.94
C GLU A 56 12.71 0.79 2.28
N ASP A 57 11.44 1.14 2.55
CA ASP A 57 11.03 1.78 3.82
C ASP A 57 11.45 0.94 5.04
N ARG A 58 11.38 -0.39 4.93
CA ARG A 58 11.73 -1.31 6.03
C ARG A 58 13.22 -1.56 6.17
N ARG A 59 13.97 -1.48 5.07
CA ARG A 59 15.45 -1.57 5.09
C ARG A 59 16.10 -0.29 5.59
N GLY A 60 15.55 0.87 5.23
CA GLY A 60 16.00 2.17 5.74
C GLY A 60 15.96 2.20 7.27
N GLY A 61 14.93 1.57 7.85
CA GLY A 61 14.82 1.31 9.28
C GLY A 61 14.58 2.59 10.09
N THR A 62 13.76 2.50 11.12
CA THR A 62 13.52 3.61 12.05
C THR A 62 13.67 3.11 13.48
N ALA A 63 14.04 4.00 14.41
CA ALA A 63 14.11 3.66 15.84
C ALA A 63 12.77 3.12 16.36
N GLU A 64 11.65 3.66 15.83
CA GLU A 64 10.31 3.17 16.11
C GLU A 64 10.12 1.69 15.73
N ASP A 65 10.66 1.27 14.59
CA ASP A 65 10.58 -0.11 14.12
C ASP A 65 11.39 -1.10 14.99
N GLU A 66 12.46 -0.64 15.63
CA GLU A 66 13.21 -1.43 16.63
C GLU A 66 12.37 -1.70 17.88
N ILE A 67 11.55 -0.72 18.28
CA ILE A 67 10.68 -0.82 19.46
C ILE A 67 9.42 -1.63 19.13
N ASN A 68 8.73 -1.27 18.04
CA ASN A 68 7.43 -1.84 17.69
C ASN A 68 7.53 -3.26 17.12
N GLN A 69 8.64 -3.61 16.45
CA GLN A 69 8.80 -4.87 15.71
C GLN A 69 10.25 -5.39 15.70
N PRO A 70 10.87 -5.64 16.87
CA PRO A 70 12.29 -5.98 16.99
C PRO A 70 12.67 -7.25 16.21
N HIS A 71 11.80 -8.26 16.17
CA HIS A 71 12.09 -9.50 15.44
C HIS A 71 12.15 -9.29 13.91
N ARG A 72 11.19 -8.52 13.36
CA ARG A 72 11.20 -8.14 11.94
C ARG A 72 12.46 -7.36 11.60
N THR A 73 12.83 -6.39 12.42
CA THR A 73 14.02 -5.55 12.20
C THR A 73 15.30 -6.40 12.19
N ARG A 74 15.43 -7.38 13.10
CA ARG A 74 16.54 -8.35 13.06
C ARG A 74 16.57 -9.17 11.77
N LEU A 75 15.43 -9.65 11.29
CA LEU A 75 15.36 -10.43 10.06
C LEU A 75 15.67 -9.59 8.81
N VAL A 76 15.19 -8.35 8.75
CA VAL A 76 15.51 -7.41 7.67
C VAL A 76 17.02 -7.15 7.62
N ARG A 77 17.66 -6.91 8.76
CA ARG A 77 19.14 -6.79 8.85
C ARG A 77 19.84 -8.07 8.40
N ARG A 78 19.38 -9.23 8.87
CA ARG A 78 19.95 -10.53 8.50
C ARG A 78 19.91 -10.80 6.99
N TYR A 79 18.81 -10.42 6.33
CA TYR A 79 18.58 -10.68 4.91
C TYR A 79 18.75 -9.42 4.04
N GLN A 80 19.44 -8.40 4.53
CA GLN A 80 19.55 -7.09 3.88
C GLN A 80 19.97 -7.20 2.42
N ARG A 81 21.03 -7.95 2.11
CA ARG A 81 21.51 -8.11 0.72
C ARG A 81 20.47 -8.76 -0.19
N GLY A 82 19.74 -9.77 0.29
CA GLY A 82 18.69 -10.42 -0.49
C GLY A 82 17.53 -9.46 -0.78
N LEU A 83 17.11 -8.71 0.24
CA LEU A 83 16.05 -7.71 0.11
C LEU A 83 16.46 -6.55 -0.82
N PHE A 84 17.73 -6.13 -0.80
CA PHE A 84 18.27 -5.14 -1.75
C PHE A 84 18.14 -5.61 -3.20
N VAL A 85 18.51 -6.86 -3.47
CA VAL A 85 18.45 -7.39 -4.82
C VAL A 85 16.99 -7.44 -5.29
N THR A 86 16.07 -7.92 -4.45
CA THR A 86 14.67 -8.01 -4.82
C THR A 86 13.99 -6.66 -4.99
N GLU A 87 14.32 -5.66 -4.17
CA GLU A 87 13.75 -4.30 -4.33
C GLU A 87 14.28 -3.64 -5.61
N LEU A 88 15.58 -3.81 -5.92
CA LEU A 88 16.17 -3.29 -7.15
C LEU A 88 15.57 -3.97 -8.38
N LEU A 89 15.37 -5.28 -8.35
CA LEU A 89 14.68 -6.00 -9.43
C LEU A 89 13.24 -5.53 -9.60
N ALA A 90 12.54 -5.22 -8.51
CA ALA A 90 11.19 -4.69 -8.57
C ALA A 90 11.16 -3.28 -9.18
N LEU A 91 12.11 -2.40 -8.81
CA LEU A 91 12.24 -1.07 -9.40
C LEU A 91 12.59 -1.13 -10.89
N VAL A 92 13.59 -1.95 -11.27
CA VAL A 92 13.95 -2.14 -12.68
C VAL A 92 12.78 -2.73 -13.46
N GLY A 93 12.07 -3.71 -12.90
CA GLY A 93 10.87 -4.27 -13.51
C GLY A 93 9.77 -3.22 -13.69
N TYR A 94 9.55 -2.35 -12.70
CA TYR A 94 8.61 -1.25 -12.77
C TYR A 94 8.96 -0.29 -13.92
N GLU A 95 10.20 0.20 -13.97
CA GLU A 95 10.67 1.12 -15.02
C GLU A 95 10.60 0.49 -16.40
N LEU A 96 10.93 -0.79 -16.54
CA LEU A 96 10.80 -1.53 -17.80
C LEU A 96 9.34 -1.62 -18.25
N VAL A 97 8.41 -1.93 -17.34
CA VAL A 97 6.98 -1.99 -17.68
C VAL A 97 6.45 -0.60 -18.04
N VAL A 98 6.83 0.45 -17.31
CA VAL A 98 6.46 1.84 -17.65
C VAL A 98 6.95 2.19 -19.06
N CYS A 99 8.24 1.95 -19.35
CA CYS A 99 8.80 2.21 -20.67
C CYS A 99 8.05 1.42 -21.74
N LEU A 100 7.85 0.12 -21.55
CA LEU A 100 7.14 -0.73 -22.51
C LEU A 100 5.74 -0.21 -22.81
N LEU A 101 4.96 0.14 -21.78
CA LEU A 101 3.58 0.63 -21.95
C LEU A 101 3.54 1.97 -22.67
N VAL A 102 4.39 2.92 -22.26
CA VAL A 102 4.50 4.24 -22.90
C VAL A 102 4.92 4.07 -24.37
N PHE A 103 5.96 3.31 -24.67
CA PHE A 103 6.42 3.15 -26.06
C PHE A 103 5.47 2.32 -26.94
N GLN A 104 4.70 1.38 -26.37
CA GLN A 104 3.74 0.57 -27.13
C GLN A 104 2.41 1.28 -27.39
N ALA A 105 1.97 2.18 -26.50
CA ALA A 105 0.66 2.83 -26.62
C ALA A 105 0.55 3.77 -27.84
N GLY A 106 1.68 4.20 -28.43
CA GLY A 106 1.73 5.06 -29.63
C GLY A 106 1.21 6.50 -29.43
N THR A 107 0.51 6.75 -28.32
CA THR A 107 -0.03 8.04 -27.88
C THR A 107 0.76 8.65 -26.72
N ALA A 108 1.77 7.94 -26.21
CA ALA A 108 2.42 8.33 -24.97
C ALA A 108 3.42 9.47 -25.18
N THR A 109 3.49 10.32 -24.16
CA THR A 109 4.26 11.55 -24.14
C THR A 109 5.37 11.45 -23.09
N ALA A 110 6.42 12.28 -23.21
CA ALA A 110 7.44 12.37 -22.17
C ALA A 110 6.84 12.71 -20.78
N SER A 111 5.68 13.40 -20.74
CA SER A 111 4.93 13.65 -19.51
C SER A 111 4.46 12.38 -18.81
N ASP A 112 4.11 11.31 -19.55
CA ASP A 112 3.64 10.06 -18.93
C ASP A 112 4.77 9.36 -18.17
N LEU A 113 5.99 9.42 -18.70
CA LEU A 113 7.20 8.96 -18.01
C LEU A 113 7.45 9.78 -16.74
N LEU A 114 7.28 11.11 -16.80
CA LEU A 114 7.43 11.97 -15.62
C LEU A 114 6.35 11.70 -14.56
N PHE A 115 5.11 11.50 -14.99
CA PHE A 115 4.00 11.18 -14.08
C PHE A 115 4.18 9.82 -13.41
N ALA A 116 4.75 8.84 -14.10
CA ALA A 116 5.11 7.55 -13.49
C ALA A 116 6.05 7.73 -12.28
N GLN A 117 6.87 8.79 -12.24
CA GLN A 117 7.82 9.02 -11.16
C GLN A 117 7.22 9.67 -9.91
N ILE A 118 5.98 10.17 -9.95
CA ILE A 118 5.34 10.85 -8.81
C ILE A 118 5.39 10.03 -7.51
N PRO A 119 5.06 8.72 -7.49
CA PRO A 119 5.21 7.87 -6.32
C PRO A 119 6.62 7.86 -5.70
N LEU A 120 7.67 7.91 -6.53
CA LEU A 120 9.06 7.92 -6.06
C LEU A 120 9.42 9.28 -5.46
N VAL A 121 8.89 10.38 -6.02
CA VAL A 121 9.00 11.71 -5.43
C VAL A 121 8.31 11.75 -4.06
N VAL A 122 7.11 11.17 -3.94
CA VAL A 122 6.42 11.06 -2.65
C VAL A 122 7.24 10.23 -1.66
N LEU A 123 7.81 9.09 -2.08
CA LEU A 123 8.71 8.28 -1.24
C LEU A 123 9.91 9.09 -0.75
N GLY A 124 10.59 9.83 -1.63
CA GLY A 124 11.74 10.67 -1.27
C GLY A 124 11.38 11.78 -0.28
N SER A 125 10.15 12.31 -0.37
CA SER A 125 9.63 13.33 0.56
C SER A 125 8.98 12.74 1.84
N TYR A 126 8.84 11.41 1.94
CA TYR A 126 8.00 10.78 2.96
C TYR A 126 8.49 11.04 4.39
N GLY A 127 9.81 11.13 4.60
CA GLY A 127 10.38 11.50 5.90
C GLY A 127 9.97 12.91 6.36
N TRP A 128 9.75 13.83 5.43
CA TRP A 128 9.22 15.16 5.72
C TRP A 128 7.70 15.12 5.94
N LEU A 129 6.95 14.38 5.12
CA LEU A 129 5.50 14.24 5.26
C LEU A 129 5.11 13.67 6.64
N LYS A 130 5.88 12.70 7.14
CA LYS A 130 5.71 12.10 8.48
C LYS A 130 5.82 13.10 9.64
N ARG A 131 6.32 14.32 9.43
CA ARG A 131 6.37 15.37 10.46
C ARG A 131 4.99 15.97 10.73
N TYR A 132 4.03 15.77 9.83
CA TYR A 132 2.68 16.34 9.93
C TYR A 132 1.62 15.24 10.03
N PRO A 133 0.70 15.30 11.00
CA PRO A 133 -0.22 14.21 11.36
C PRO A 133 -1.14 13.66 10.27
N THR A 134 -1.36 14.44 9.20
CA THR A 134 -2.31 14.14 8.12
C THR A 134 -1.63 14.04 6.76
N LEU A 135 -0.43 14.61 6.59
CA LEU A 135 0.26 14.62 5.31
C LEU A 135 0.84 13.25 4.95
N ASP A 136 1.10 12.40 5.94
CA ASP A 136 1.46 10.99 5.74
C ASP A 136 0.32 10.23 5.04
N SER A 137 -0.91 10.32 5.58
CA SER A 137 -2.11 9.69 5.04
C SER A 137 -2.49 10.25 3.67
N ILE A 138 -2.33 11.57 3.47
CA ILE A 138 -2.57 12.20 2.18
C ILE A 138 -1.54 11.73 1.15
N GLY A 139 -0.24 11.79 1.44
CA GLY A 139 0.80 11.40 0.49
C GLY A 139 0.74 9.92 0.11
N VAL A 140 0.56 9.05 1.11
CA VAL A 140 0.42 7.61 0.86
C VAL A 140 -0.90 7.31 0.15
N GLY A 141 -2.01 7.88 0.60
CA GLY A 141 -3.32 7.68 -0.04
C GLY A 141 -3.32 8.15 -1.50
N PHE A 142 -2.73 9.32 -1.77
CA PHE A 142 -2.52 9.84 -3.12
C PHE A 142 -1.71 8.86 -3.95
N THR A 143 -0.58 8.39 -3.44
CA THR A 143 0.32 7.47 -4.17
C THR A 143 -0.41 6.18 -4.56
N TRP A 144 -1.16 5.59 -3.62
CA TRP A 144 -1.94 4.39 -3.90
C TRP A 144 -2.99 4.62 -4.98
N ALA A 145 -3.83 5.64 -4.80
CA ALA A 145 -4.88 5.97 -5.76
C ALA A 145 -4.34 6.32 -7.14
N PHE A 146 -3.28 7.13 -7.19
CA PHE A 146 -2.62 7.55 -8.41
C PHE A 146 -2.13 6.34 -9.20
N VAL A 147 -1.37 5.44 -8.57
CA VAL A 147 -0.82 4.27 -9.25
C VAL A 147 -1.92 3.36 -9.78
N ALA A 148 -3.03 3.19 -9.07
CA ALA A 148 -4.13 2.34 -9.53
C ALA A 148 -4.79 2.89 -10.82
N VAL A 149 -5.04 4.19 -10.89
CA VAL A 149 -5.63 4.83 -12.07
C VAL A 149 -4.60 4.98 -13.19
N PHE A 150 -3.40 5.45 -12.87
CA PHE A 150 -2.30 5.60 -13.83
C PHE A 150 -1.98 4.27 -14.52
N SER A 151 -2.00 3.14 -13.80
CA SER A 151 -1.72 1.84 -14.41
C SER A 151 -2.74 1.45 -15.48
N VAL A 152 -4.00 1.89 -15.36
CA VAL A 152 -5.04 1.68 -16.37
C VAL A 152 -4.80 2.62 -17.55
N VAL A 153 -4.60 3.92 -17.28
CA VAL A 153 -4.40 4.95 -18.31
C VAL A 153 -3.15 4.67 -19.13
N ALA A 154 -2.03 4.33 -18.49
CA ALA A 154 -0.78 4.05 -19.19
C ALA A 154 -0.85 2.78 -20.05
N ALA A 155 -1.71 1.82 -19.70
CA ALA A 155 -1.81 0.54 -20.40
C ALA A 155 -2.90 0.47 -21.47
N THR A 156 -3.69 1.53 -21.63
CA THR A 156 -4.88 1.54 -22.49
C THR A 156 -4.99 2.85 -23.27
N PRO A 157 -5.78 2.92 -24.36
CA PRO A 157 -5.98 4.18 -25.10
C PRO A 157 -6.87 5.18 -24.36
N LEU A 158 -7.19 4.96 -23.08
CA LEU A 158 -8.07 5.81 -22.31
C LEU A 158 -7.39 7.15 -22.00
N GLN A 159 -8.10 8.25 -22.22
CA GLN A 159 -7.66 9.57 -21.78
C GLN A 159 -8.10 9.84 -20.33
N TYR A 160 -7.43 10.80 -19.67
CA TYR A 160 -7.86 11.29 -18.37
C TYR A 160 -9.31 11.81 -18.44
N SER A 161 -10.17 11.27 -17.58
CA SER A 161 -11.60 11.54 -17.58
C SER A 161 -12.12 11.84 -16.17
N LEU A 162 -13.36 12.36 -16.08
CA LEU A 162 -14.05 12.55 -14.80
C LEU A 162 -14.24 11.21 -14.06
N ASP A 163 -14.51 10.13 -14.78
CA ASP A 163 -14.64 8.79 -14.19
C ASP A 163 -13.31 8.35 -13.58
N GLY A 164 -12.19 8.55 -14.28
CA GLY A 164 -10.85 8.29 -13.75
C GLY A 164 -10.54 9.12 -12.50
N ALA A 165 -10.94 10.40 -12.48
CA ALA A 165 -10.79 11.27 -11.31
C ALA A 165 -11.66 10.81 -10.12
N ALA A 166 -12.87 10.34 -10.38
CA ALA A 166 -13.75 9.81 -9.34
C ALA A 166 -13.24 8.48 -8.78
N VAL A 167 -12.74 7.57 -9.63
CA VAL A 167 -12.07 6.33 -9.22
C VAL A 167 -10.84 6.62 -8.38
N PHE A 168 -10.02 7.59 -8.82
CA PHE A 168 -8.90 8.09 -8.03
C PHE A 168 -9.36 8.57 -6.64
N PHE A 169 -10.39 9.42 -6.57
CA PHE A 169 -10.90 9.94 -5.31
C PHE A 169 -11.45 8.82 -4.40
N GLY A 170 -12.19 7.85 -4.95
CA GLY A 170 -12.69 6.69 -4.20
C GLY A 170 -11.56 5.87 -3.58
N TRP A 171 -10.50 5.58 -4.36
CA TRP A 171 -9.32 4.91 -3.84
C TRP A 171 -8.53 5.75 -2.84
N PHE A 172 -8.42 7.05 -3.06
CA PHE A 172 -7.75 7.98 -2.14
C PHE A 172 -8.38 7.93 -0.76
N LEU A 173 -9.72 8.00 -0.67
CA LEU A 173 -10.44 7.90 0.60
C LEU A 173 -10.17 6.55 1.29
N ILE A 174 -10.23 5.44 0.54
CA ILE A 174 -10.02 4.09 1.08
C ILE A 174 -8.59 3.90 1.60
N THR A 175 -7.61 4.38 0.85
CA THR A 175 -6.19 4.16 1.13
C THR A 175 -5.68 5.08 2.22
N ALA A 176 -6.08 6.37 2.23
CA ALA A 176 -5.84 7.28 3.35
C ALA A 176 -6.45 6.74 4.65
N ALA A 177 -7.68 6.22 4.61
CA ALA A 177 -8.29 5.54 5.76
C ALA A 177 -7.52 4.26 6.17
N GLY A 178 -6.87 3.60 5.21
CA GLY A 178 -5.98 2.47 5.45
C GLY A 178 -4.75 2.85 6.28
N VAL A 179 -4.16 4.00 6.00
CA VAL A 179 -3.02 4.59 6.73
C VAL A 179 -3.44 5.00 8.12
N GLU A 180 -4.52 5.77 8.26
CA GLU A 180 -5.06 6.16 9.57
C GLU A 180 -5.41 4.96 10.44
N SER A 181 -5.93 3.88 9.83
CA SER A 181 -6.19 2.63 10.55
C SER A 181 -4.93 1.97 11.12
N ARG A 182 -3.75 2.20 10.53
CA ARG A 182 -2.45 1.78 11.09
C ARG A 182 -1.99 2.75 12.17
N ASN A 183 -2.10 4.07 11.95
CA ASN A 183 -1.78 5.08 12.94
C ASN A 183 -2.56 4.86 14.25
N ILE A 184 -3.84 4.44 14.19
CA ILE A 184 -4.62 4.05 15.38
C ILE A 184 -4.00 2.86 16.16
N GLN A 185 -3.40 1.89 15.45
CA GLN A 185 -2.76 0.72 16.07
C GLN A 185 -1.41 1.07 16.70
N ASP A 186 -0.74 2.08 16.16
CA ASP A 186 0.61 2.44 16.55
C ASP A 186 0.67 3.66 17.49
N ILE A 187 -0.49 4.19 17.95
CA ILE A 187 -0.60 5.35 18.86
C ILE A 187 0.39 5.27 20.04
N SER A 188 0.52 4.11 20.68
CA SER A 188 1.44 3.97 21.82
C SER A 188 2.90 4.14 21.40
N GLY A 189 3.32 3.51 20.29
CA GLY A 189 4.68 3.65 19.77
C GLY A 189 4.97 5.06 19.25
N ASP A 190 4.01 5.67 18.55
CA ASP A 190 4.11 7.04 18.04
C ASP A 190 4.23 8.07 19.16
N THR A 191 3.46 7.90 20.24
CA THR A 191 3.52 8.79 21.41
C THR A 191 4.88 8.71 22.10
N HIS A 192 5.47 7.52 22.23
CA HIS A 192 6.82 7.36 22.79
C HIS A 192 7.92 7.93 21.87
N ALA A 193 7.65 8.00 20.56
CA ALA A 193 8.57 8.56 19.57
C ALA A 193 8.34 10.06 19.29
N ASN A 194 7.51 10.76 20.08
CA ASN A 194 7.11 12.16 19.89
C ASN A 194 6.53 12.45 18.49
N LYS A 195 5.81 11.49 17.91
CA LYS A 195 5.08 11.66 16.66
C LYS A 195 3.63 12.01 16.95
N THR A 196 3.11 13.01 16.25
CA THR A 196 1.71 13.40 16.35
C THR A 196 0.97 12.89 15.11
N THR A 197 -0.01 12.00 15.29
CA THR A 197 -0.89 11.50 14.23
C THR A 197 -2.32 12.01 14.43
N LEU A 198 -3.13 12.01 13.37
CA LEU A 198 -4.54 12.39 13.49
C LEU A 198 -5.27 11.53 14.53
N ALA A 199 -4.91 10.25 14.62
CA ALA A 199 -5.39 9.32 15.64
C ALA A 199 -4.99 9.73 17.07
N GLY A 200 -3.79 10.26 17.25
CA GLY A 200 -3.34 10.84 18.53
C GLY A 200 -4.13 12.09 18.93
N TYR A 201 -4.53 12.93 17.97
CA TYR A 201 -5.30 14.15 18.22
C TYR A 201 -6.80 13.89 18.48
N LEU A 202 -7.44 13.06 17.66
CA LEU A 202 -8.88 12.78 17.76
C LEU A 202 -9.23 11.72 18.82
N GLY A 203 -8.24 10.94 19.23
CA GLY A 203 -8.42 9.73 20.04
C GLY A 203 -8.88 8.52 19.21
N PRO A 204 -8.63 7.30 19.71
CA PRO A 204 -8.77 6.06 18.94
C PRO A 204 -10.21 5.76 18.50
N ARG A 205 -11.22 6.15 19.31
CA ARG A 205 -12.63 5.92 19.00
C ARG A 205 -13.10 6.79 17.83
N THR A 206 -12.83 8.09 17.89
CA THR A 206 -13.19 9.05 16.86
C THR A 206 -12.45 8.75 15.56
N ALA A 207 -11.15 8.48 15.63
CA ALA A 207 -10.35 8.09 14.46
C ALA A 207 -10.88 6.79 13.82
N SER A 208 -11.34 5.82 14.62
CA SER A 208 -11.94 4.58 14.10
C SER A 208 -13.27 4.81 13.36
N VAL A 209 -14.09 5.76 13.83
CA VAL A 209 -15.31 6.16 13.12
C VAL A 209 -14.94 6.88 11.81
N PHE A 210 -14.01 7.82 11.87
CA PHE A 210 -13.51 8.55 10.70
C PHE A 210 -12.99 7.60 9.60
N VAL A 211 -12.16 6.62 9.97
CA VAL A 211 -11.67 5.57 9.04
C VAL A 211 -12.82 4.80 8.38
N ARG A 212 -13.86 4.44 9.14
CA ARG A 212 -15.02 3.72 8.60
C ARG A 212 -15.82 4.59 7.64
N LEU A 213 -16.02 5.87 7.97
CA LEU A 213 -16.71 6.83 7.10
C LEU A 213 -15.96 7.07 5.80
N LEU A 214 -14.63 7.24 5.84
CA LEU A 214 -13.82 7.39 4.64
C LEU A 214 -13.90 6.16 3.72
N LYS A 215 -13.81 4.94 4.27
CA LYS A 215 -13.96 3.72 3.48
C LYS A 215 -15.36 3.58 2.89
N ALA A 216 -16.40 3.87 3.67
CA ALA A 216 -17.77 3.86 3.20
C ALA A 216 -17.98 4.90 2.10
N GLY A 217 -17.42 6.10 2.25
CA GLY A 217 -17.41 7.15 1.23
C GLY A 217 -16.74 6.70 -0.07
N GLY A 218 -15.57 6.06 0.02
CA GLY A 218 -14.90 5.51 -1.15
C GLY A 218 -15.73 4.43 -1.86
N VAL A 219 -16.35 3.50 -1.11
CA VAL A 219 -17.28 2.51 -1.69
C VAL A 219 -18.49 3.18 -2.34
N ALA A 220 -19.05 4.23 -1.71
CA ALA A 220 -20.16 4.99 -2.26
C ALA A 220 -19.79 5.69 -3.57
N VAL A 221 -18.55 6.20 -3.71
CA VAL A 221 -18.05 6.74 -4.98
C VAL A 221 -18.05 5.66 -6.07
N PHE A 222 -17.51 4.47 -5.80
CA PHE A 222 -17.55 3.37 -6.78
C PHE A 222 -18.97 2.93 -7.14
N LEU A 223 -19.89 2.94 -6.17
CA LEU A 223 -21.29 2.62 -6.41
C LEU A 223 -21.94 3.67 -7.33
N ALA A 224 -21.67 4.95 -7.09
CA ALA A 224 -22.25 6.05 -7.86
C ALA A 224 -21.72 6.10 -9.31
N VAL A 225 -20.44 5.80 -9.51
CA VAL A 225 -19.78 5.98 -10.82
C VAL A 225 -19.84 4.71 -11.68
N SER A 226 -19.81 3.53 -11.06
CA SER A 226 -19.62 2.26 -11.79
C SER A 226 -20.64 1.17 -11.42
N GLY A 227 -21.57 1.46 -10.52
CA GLY A 227 -22.66 0.57 -10.14
C GLY A 227 -22.29 -0.51 -9.11
N PRO A 228 -23.27 -1.38 -8.77
CA PRO A 228 -23.19 -2.29 -7.62
C PRO A 228 -22.14 -3.39 -7.78
N LEU A 229 -21.85 -3.84 -9.00
CA LEU A 229 -20.86 -4.88 -9.24
C LEU A 229 -19.45 -4.42 -8.83
N VAL A 230 -19.03 -3.25 -9.30
CA VAL A 230 -17.71 -2.69 -9.00
C VAL A 230 -17.60 -2.32 -7.52
N ALA A 231 -18.65 -1.71 -6.94
CA ALA A 231 -18.69 -1.45 -5.50
C ALA A 231 -18.58 -2.74 -4.67
N GLY A 232 -19.23 -3.83 -5.11
CA GLY A 232 -19.10 -5.16 -4.53
C GLY A 232 -17.66 -5.69 -4.55
N LEU A 233 -16.94 -5.51 -5.66
CA LEU A 233 -15.52 -5.88 -5.75
C LEU A 233 -14.64 -5.06 -4.80
N VAL A 234 -14.93 -3.76 -4.62
CA VAL A 234 -14.24 -2.92 -3.63
C VAL A 234 -14.51 -3.41 -2.21
N VAL A 235 -15.74 -3.82 -1.89
CA VAL A 235 -16.07 -4.44 -0.60
C VAL A 235 -15.29 -5.75 -0.43
N CYS A 236 -15.23 -6.62 -1.44
CA CYS A 236 -14.42 -7.83 -1.42
C CYS A 236 -12.94 -7.52 -1.17
N TYR A 237 -12.38 -6.50 -1.83
CA TYR A 237 -11.02 -6.02 -1.58
C TYR A 237 -10.82 -5.60 -0.12
N LEU A 238 -11.74 -4.81 0.44
CA LEU A 238 -11.69 -4.40 1.86
C LEU A 238 -11.79 -5.59 2.83
N LEU A 239 -12.59 -6.60 2.50
CA LEU A 239 -12.68 -7.84 3.27
C LEU A 239 -11.36 -8.62 3.20
N SER A 240 -10.76 -8.76 2.02
CA SER A 240 -9.43 -9.37 1.86
C SER A 240 -8.38 -8.64 2.69
N LEU A 241 -8.37 -7.30 2.67
CA LEU A 241 -7.48 -6.50 3.54
C LEU A 241 -7.69 -6.85 5.02
N SER A 242 -8.94 -6.99 5.47
CA SER A 242 -9.27 -7.34 6.85
C SER A 242 -8.71 -8.72 7.23
N VAL A 243 -8.90 -9.72 6.36
CA VAL A 243 -8.39 -11.09 6.54
C VAL A 243 -6.86 -11.08 6.63
N PHE A 244 -6.17 -10.47 5.68
CA PHE A 244 -4.70 -10.43 5.71
C PHE A 244 -4.15 -9.66 6.91
N ARG A 245 -4.84 -8.60 7.34
CA ARG A 245 -4.48 -7.86 8.54
C ARG A 245 -4.64 -8.72 9.80
N HIS A 246 -5.70 -9.53 9.88
CA HIS A 246 -5.87 -10.52 10.94
C HIS A 246 -4.74 -11.57 10.92
N LEU A 247 -4.45 -12.16 9.76
CA LEU A 247 -3.35 -13.13 9.59
C LEU A 247 -1.98 -12.53 9.98
N THR A 248 -1.72 -11.27 9.64
CA THR A 248 -0.50 -10.56 10.00
C THR A 248 -0.37 -10.39 11.53
N ARG A 249 -1.48 -10.14 12.24
CA ARG A 249 -1.49 -10.06 13.71
C ARG A 249 -1.20 -11.41 14.36
N LEU A 250 -1.74 -12.50 13.82
CA LEU A 250 -1.45 -13.85 14.31
C LEU A 250 0.05 -14.17 14.20
N HIS A 251 0.70 -13.70 13.13
CA HIS A 251 2.14 -13.87 12.92
C HIS A 251 3.02 -12.85 13.67
N ARG A 252 2.45 -11.91 14.43
CA ARG A 252 3.23 -10.88 15.16
C ARG A 252 3.94 -11.46 16.41
N ARG A 253 3.47 -12.62 16.91
CA ARG A 253 4.14 -13.38 17.97
C ARG A 253 5.26 -14.21 17.36
N GLY A 254 6.49 -13.71 17.40
CA GLY A 254 7.67 -14.50 17.03
C GLY A 254 7.86 -15.70 17.98
N PRO A 255 8.59 -16.75 17.58
CA PRO A 255 8.80 -17.95 18.40
C PRO A 255 9.43 -17.67 19.79
N SER A 256 10.06 -16.51 19.98
CA SER A 256 10.61 -16.07 21.26
C SER A 256 9.57 -15.78 22.35
N SER A 257 8.28 -15.59 22.01
CA SER A 257 7.22 -15.45 23.03
C SER A 257 6.68 -16.79 23.54
N GLU A 258 6.87 -17.89 22.81
CA GLU A 258 6.44 -19.23 23.25
C GLU A 258 7.45 -19.84 24.22
N THR A 259 8.74 -19.59 24.04
CA THR A 259 9.79 -20.12 24.93
C THR A 259 9.71 -19.55 26.35
N SER A 260 9.23 -18.31 26.49
CA SER A 260 9.08 -17.66 27.81
C SER A 260 7.84 -18.13 28.58
N GLN A 261 6.84 -18.74 27.92
CA GLN A 261 5.68 -19.33 28.60
C GLN A 261 5.92 -20.79 29.01
N SER A 262 6.83 -21.50 28.33
CA SER A 262 7.16 -22.90 28.66
C SER A 262 8.06 -23.03 29.89
N THR A 263 8.87 -22.02 30.23
CA THR A 263 9.75 -22.06 31.41
C THR A 263 9.11 -21.55 32.70
N ALA A 264 7.85 -21.09 32.64
CA ALA A 264 7.08 -20.67 33.82
C ALA A 264 6.09 -21.75 34.33
N ARG A 265 6.14 -22.95 33.76
CA ARG A 265 5.36 -24.14 34.18
C ARG A 265 6.24 -25.39 34.31
N GLY A 266 7.46 -25.22 34.84
CA GLY A 266 8.33 -26.30 35.27
C GLY A 266 8.60 -26.15 36.76
#